data_AF-A0AAJ0UCR1-F1
#
_entry.id   AF-A0AAJ0UCR1-F1
#
_cell.length_a   1.000
_cell.length_b   1.000
_cell.length_c   1.000
_cell.angle_alpha   90.00
_cell.angle_beta   90.00
_cell.angle_gamma   90.00
#
_symmetry.space_group_name_H-M   'P 1'
#
loop_
_entity.id
_entity.type
_entity.pdbx_description
1 polymer ?
#
loop_
_entity_poly.entity_id
_entity_poly.type
_entity_poly.pdbx_seq_one_letter_code
_entity_poly.pdbx_strand_id
1 'polypeptide(L)'
;MGMQRFLASEPFTFANGAIGWRPGGPMDCIGPFAKVEHCPIEGTELKRTAYATGYADTCFSIPACTKVRGKYIGGFLTVDSDGAVTFRPYKRFVERLT
;
A
#
# COMPACT_ATOMS: atom_id res chain seq x y z
N MET A 1 -7.14 -4.71 -16.87
CA MET A 1 -7.14 -3.48 -16.05
C MET A 1 -6.04 -3.61 -15.01
N GLY A 2 -5.00 -2.78 -15.10
CA GLY A 2 -3.87 -2.82 -14.17
C GLY A 2 -4.32 -2.38 -12.77
N MET A 3 -3.75 -2.99 -11.71
CA MET A 3 -4.05 -2.63 -10.31
C MET A 3 -3.66 -1.20 -9.95
N GLN A 4 -2.76 -0.59 -10.73
CA GLN A 4 -2.22 0.73 -10.47
C GLN A 4 -3.16 1.80 -11.01
N ARG A 5 -3.82 2.50 -10.09
CA ARG A 5 -4.72 3.63 -10.41
C ARG A 5 -3.98 4.96 -10.54
N PHE A 6 -2.93 5.16 -9.74
CA PHE A 6 -2.22 6.42 -9.62
C PHE A 6 -0.84 6.39 -10.29
N LEU A 7 -0.36 7.55 -10.74
CA LEU A 7 0.98 7.67 -11.31
C LEU A 7 2.05 7.39 -10.24
N ALA A 8 2.99 6.49 -10.55
CA ALA A 8 4.13 6.15 -9.68
C ALA A 8 5.41 6.65 -10.36
N SER A 9 5.83 7.88 -10.08
CA SER A 9 6.94 8.52 -10.81
C SER A 9 8.19 8.70 -9.97
N GLU A 10 8.06 9.06 -8.69
CA GLU A 10 9.21 9.32 -7.83
C GLU A 10 9.24 8.33 -6.66
N PRO A 11 10.37 7.65 -6.41
CA PRO A 11 10.50 6.71 -5.31
C PRO A 11 10.73 7.43 -3.97
N PHE A 12 10.27 6.80 -2.90
CA PHE A 12 10.46 7.22 -1.52
C PHE A 12 10.68 5.98 -0.65
N THR A 13 11.75 5.97 0.12
CA THR A 13 12.06 4.84 1.01
C THR A 13 11.47 5.09 2.39
N PHE A 14 10.60 4.18 2.85
CA PHE A 14 10.06 4.18 4.20
C PHE A 14 11.08 3.61 5.20
N ALA A 15 10.89 3.89 6.50
CA ALA A 15 11.80 3.46 7.57
C ALA A 15 12.02 1.93 7.64
N ASN A 16 11.01 1.15 7.24
CA ASN A 16 11.08 -0.31 7.19
C ASN A 16 11.67 -0.87 5.89
N GLY A 17 12.23 -0.02 5.03
CA GLY A 17 12.82 -0.38 3.74
C GLY A 17 11.80 -0.65 2.62
N ALA A 18 10.51 -0.40 2.85
CA ALA A 18 9.52 -0.42 1.77
C ALA A 18 9.72 0.78 0.83
N ILE A 19 9.42 0.61 -0.45
CA ILE A 19 9.61 1.65 -1.46
C ILE A 19 8.24 2.16 -1.90
N GLY A 20 7.86 3.33 -1.39
CA GLY A 20 6.72 4.09 -1.84
C GLY A 20 7.01 4.81 -3.15
N TRP A 21 5.97 5.02 -3.93
CA TRP A 21 6.03 5.82 -5.15
C TRP A 21 4.99 6.92 -5.06
N ARG A 22 5.41 8.15 -5.32
CA ARG A 22 4.53 9.31 -5.41
C ARG A 22 4.25 9.67 -6.88
N PRO A 23 3.07 10.21 -7.16
CA PRO A 23 2.84 10.92 -8.41
C PRO A 23 3.69 12.19 -8.38
N GLY A 24 4.39 12.50 -9.48
CA GLY A 24 5.25 13.68 -9.57
C GLY A 24 4.49 15.02 -9.60
N GLY A 25 3.23 15.03 -9.18
CA GLY A 25 2.34 16.20 -9.20
C GLY A 25 1.36 16.20 -8.02
N PRO A 26 0.86 17.38 -7.61
CA PRO A 26 0.16 17.57 -6.33
C PRO A 26 -1.28 17.02 -6.24
N MET A 27 -1.85 16.46 -7.31
CA MET A 27 -3.30 16.21 -7.40
C MET A 27 -3.72 14.74 -7.54
N ASP A 28 -2.79 13.79 -7.70
CA ASP A 28 -3.14 12.42 -8.09
C ASP A 28 -3.27 11.48 -6.86
N CYS A 29 -2.32 11.50 -5.93
CA CYS A 29 -2.32 10.68 -4.72
C CYS A 29 -1.56 11.43 -3.62
N ILE A 30 -2.12 11.48 -2.41
CA ILE A 30 -1.47 12.12 -1.26
C ILE A 30 -0.26 11.25 -0.87
N GLY A 31 0.95 11.78 -1.05
CA GLY A 31 2.20 11.17 -0.57
C GLY A 31 2.71 9.98 -1.40
N PRO A 32 3.72 9.26 -0.89
CA PRO A 32 4.40 8.15 -1.58
C PRO A 32 3.64 6.83 -1.52
N PHE A 33 2.33 6.85 -1.73
CA PHE A 33 1.46 5.68 -1.52
C PHE A 33 0.77 5.17 -2.79
N ALA A 34 1.02 5.78 -3.96
CA ALA A 34 0.44 5.33 -5.23
C ALA A 34 0.73 3.84 -5.48
N LYS A 35 1.98 3.44 -5.19
CA LYS A 35 2.46 2.07 -5.17
C LYS A 35 3.46 1.94 -4.02
N VAL A 36 3.37 0.89 -3.24
CA VAL A 36 4.34 0.58 -2.18
C VAL A 36 4.88 -0.82 -2.43
N GLU A 37 6.16 -0.91 -2.77
CA GLU A 37 6.89 -2.16 -3.00
C GLU A 37 7.54 -2.65 -1.71
N HIS A 38 7.73 -3.96 -1.60
CA HIS A 38 8.26 -4.61 -0.39
C HIS A 38 7.48 -4.27 0.89
N CYS A 39 6.19 -3.94 0.77
CA CYS A 39 5.35 -3.59 1.89
C CYS A 39 5.03 -4.84 2.74
N PRO A 40 5.31 -4.84 4.05
CA PRO A 40 4.90 -5.93 4.94
C PRO A 40 3.38 -5.97 5.05
N ILE A 41 2.82 -7.18 5.00
CA ILE A 41 1.40 -7.41 5.24
C ILE A 41 1.20 -7.75 6.71
N GLU A 42 0.38 -6.98 7.40
CA GLU A 42 0.07 -7.20 8.82
C GLU A 42 -0.48 -8.61 9.05
N GLY A 43 0.02 -9.27 10.11
CA GLY A 43 -0.35 -10.63 10.46
C GLY A 43 0.33 -11.71 9.62
N THR A 44 1.29 -11.36 8.76
CA THR A 44 2.06 -12.32 7.97
C THR A 44 3.54 -11.92 7.90
N GLU A 45 4.41 -12.86 7.54
CA GLU A 45 5.81 -12.57 7.22
C GLU A 45 6.02 -12.16 5.74
N LEU A 46 4.93 -12.02 4.98
CA LEU A 46 4.98 -11.74 3.55
C LEU A 46 5.18 -10.25 3.29
N LYS A 47 6.10 -9.95 2.37
CA LYS A 47 6.26 -8.63 1.76
C LYS A 47 5.72 -8.64 0.34
N ARG A 48 4.83 -7.72 0.00
CA ARG A 48 4.21 -7.64 -1.34
C ARG A 48 4.10 -6.20 -1.80
N THR A 49 3.86 -6.04 -3.08
CA THR A 49 3.50 -4.75 -3.65
C THR A 49 2.03 -4.45 -3.35
N ALA A 50 1.78 -3.31 -2.74
CA ALA A 50 0.45 -2.77 -2.51
C ALA A 50 0.22 -1.57 -3.43
N TYR A 51 -0.98 -1.47 -3.99
CA TYR A 51 -1.39 -0.38 -4.87
C TYR A 51 -2.50 0.41 -4.20
N ALA A 52 -2.36 1.73 -4.12
CA ALA A 52 -3.47 2.57 -3.68
C ALA A 52 -4.62 2.49 -4.69
N THR A 53 -5.83 2.36 -4.16
CA THR A 53 -7.08 2.18 -4.93
C THR A 53 -7.99 3.39 -4.85
N GLY A 54 -7.76 4.29 -3.91
CA GLY A 54 -8.50 5.52 -3.71
C GLY A 54 -7.67 6.57 -2.98
N TYR A 55 -8.26 7.75 -2.81
CA TYR A 55 -7.67 8.83 -2.03
C TYR A 55 -7.64 8.48 -0.54
N ALA A 56 -6.74 9.11 0.20
CA ALA A 56 -6.65 8.92 1.65
C ALA A 56 -7.97 9.36 2.30
N ASP A 57 -8.56 8.47 3.10
CA ASP A 57 -9.78 8.78 3.86
C ASP A 57 -9.43 9.57 5.13
N THR A 58 -8.21 9.36 5.65
CA THR A 58 -7.61 10.08 6.79
C THR A 58 -6.10 10.26 6.57
N CYS A 59 -5.44 11.12 7.37
CA CYS A 59 -3.99 11.37 7.26
C CYS A 59 -3.08 10.13 7.38
N PHE A 60 -3.60 8.97 7.80
CA PHE A 60 -2.80 7.77 8.12
C PHE A 60 -3.34 6.47 7.53
N SER A 61 -4.41 6.51 6.73
CA SER A 61 -5.02 5.30 6.15
C SER A 61 -5.41 5.53 4.69
N ILE A 62 -4.74 4.79 3.81
CA ILE A 62 -4.91 4.91 2.36
C ILE A 62 -5.48 3.60 1.82
N PRO A 63 -6.68 3.59 1.22
CA PRO A 63 -7.30 2.36 0.73
C PRO A 63 -6.42 1.75 -0.37
N ALA A 64 -6.04 0.49 -0.19
CA ALA A 64 -5.07 -0.19 -1.03
C ALA A 64 -5.47 -1.65 -1.32
N CYS A 65 -4.85 -2.23 -2.33
CA CYS A 65 -4.97 -3.65 -2.61
C CYS A 65 -3.61 -4.29 -2.90
N THR A 66 -3.52 -5.57 -2.62
CA THR A 66 -2.37 -6.41 -2.98
C THR A 66 -2.87 -7.75 -3.54
N LYS A 67 -1.94 -8.52 -4.10
CA LYS A 67 -2.20 -9.86 -4.64
C LYS A 67 -1.34 -10.88 -3.93
N VAL A 68 -1.98 -11.85 -3.29
CA VAL A 68 -1.32 -12.97 -2.61
C VAL A 68 -1.81 -14.26 -3.27
N ARG A 69 -0.87 -15.10 -3.74
CA ARG A 69 -1.16 -16.39 -4.39
C ARG A 69 -2.25 -16.31 -5.48
N GLY A 70 -2.20 -15.28 -6.33
CA GLY A 70 -3.19 -15.11 -7.39
C GLY A 70 -4.50 -14.43 -6.97
N LYS A 71 -4.78 -14.29 -5.66
CA LYS A 71 -6.01 -13.72 -5.13
C LYS A 71 -5.84 -12.25 -4.77
N TYR A 72 -6.85 -11.45 -5.08
CA TYR A 72 -6.91 -10.05 -4.68
C TYR A 72 -7.27 -9.93 -3.19
N ILE A 73 -6.55 -9.06 -2.50
CA ILE A 73 -6.71 -8.74 -1.09
C ILE A 73 -6.84 -7.22 -0.98
N GLY A 74 -8.02 -6.76 -0.57
CA GLY A 74 -8.26 -5.35 -0.26
C GLY A 74 -7.87 -5.03 1.18
N GLY A 75 -7.47 -3.79 1.42
CA GLY A 75 -7.09 -3.31 2.73
C GLY A 75 -6.80 -1.82 2.70
N PHE A 76 -5.93 -1.39 3.60
CA PHE A 76 -5.41 -0.03 3.65
C PHE A 76 -3.93 -0.03 4.02
N LEU A 77 -3.19 0.93 3.47
CA LEU A 77 -1.84 1.25 3.88
C LEU A 77 -1.90 2.19 5.07
N THR A 78 -1.11 1.89 6.09
CA THR A 78 -0.93 2.74 7.26
C THR A 78 0.54 3.01 7.47
N VAL A 79 0.86 4.17 8.04
CA VAL A 79 2.22 4.54 8.42
C VAL A 79 2.24 4.79 9.91
N ASP A 80 3.15 4.11 10.60
CA ASP A 80 3.37 4.31 12.03
C ASP A 80 4.10 5.63 12.32
N SER A 81 4.17 6.04 13.59
CA SER A 81 4.90 7.23 14.03
C SER A 81 6.39 7.19 13.67
N ASP A 82 6.96 5.99 13.53
CA ASP A 82 8.35 5.79 13.09
C ASP A 82 8.54 5.94 11.56
N GLY A 83 7.47 6.20 10.81
CA GLY A 83 7.53 6.32 9.34
C GLY A 83 7.59 4.97 8.61
N ALA A 84 7.26 3.86 9.29
CA ALA A 84 7.18 2.53 8.71
C ALA A 84 5.79 2.26 8.09
N VAL A 85 5.74 1.93 6.80
CA VAL A 85 4.48 1.62 6.11
C VAL A 85 4.11 0.15 6.22
N THR A 86 2.85 -0.15 6.56
CA THR A 86 2.34 -1.52 6.65
C THR A 86 1.01 -1.63 5.92
N PHE A 87 0.80 -2.73 5.21
CA PHE A 87 -0.47 -3.04 4.57
C PHE A 87 -1.35 -3.84 5.53
N ARG A 88 -2.51 -3.27 5.90
CA ARG A 88 -3.52 -3.89 6.73
C ARG A 88 -4.66 -4.45 5.87
N PRO A 89 -4.76 -5.78 5.71
CA PRO A 89 -5.85 -6.39 4.95
C PRO A 89 -7.19 -6.26 5.70
N TYR A 90 -8.30 -6.12 4.97
CA TYR A 90 -9.62 -6.20 5.61
C TYR A 90 -9.87 -7.59 6.20
N LYS A 91 -10.61 -7.66 7.32
CA LYS A 91 -10.93 -8.92 8.02
C LYS A 91 -11.49 -10.00 7.08
N ARG A 92 -12.32 -9.61 6.11
CA ARG A 92 -12.92 -10.51 5.09
C ARG A 92 -11.89 -11.20 4.18
N PHE A 93 -10.68 -10.66 4.04
CA PHE A 93 -9.63 -11.23 3.20
C PHE A 93 -8.53 -11.94 3.98
N VAL A 94 -8.62 -12.00 5.32
CA VAL A 94 -7.63 -12.67 6.17
C VAL A 94 -7.49 -14.15 5.80
N GLU A 95 -8.60 -14.82 5.48
CA GLU A 95 -8.59 -16.21 5.03
C GLU A 95 -7.80 -16.44 3.72
N ARG A 96 -7.55 -15.39 2.93
CA ARG A 96 -6.78 -15.46 1.67
C ARG A 96 -5.27 -15.29 1.90
N LEU A 97 -4.83 -15.01 3.13
CA LEU A 97 -3.43 -14.82 3.50
C LEU A 97 -2.74 -16.12 3.92
N THR A 98 -3.50 -17.08 4.45
CA THR A 98 -3.07 -18.45 4.80
C THR A 98 -2.87 -19.34 3.58
#